data_AF-A0A7U2FDX8-F1
#
_entry.id   AF-A0A7U2FDX8-F1
#
_cell.length_a   1.000
_cell.length_b   1.000
_cell.length_c   1.000
_cell.angle_alpha   90.00
_cell.angle_beta   90.00
_cell.angle_gamma   90.00
#
_symmetry.space_group_name_H-M   'P 1'
#
loop_
_entity.id
_entity.type
_entity.pdbx_description
1 polymer ?
#
loop_
_entity_poly.entity_id
_entity_poly.type
_entity_poly.pdbx_seq_one_letter_code
_entity_poly.pdbx_strand_id
1 'polypeptide(L)'
;MTQTAPRHPAGGDWYHLLVPVGIIRFALFAPLGIYWASSTNHWNLVHAHDQLQTYDPKIASGAHLASEWSTFAFFWNIAVWLPSFWFPPPLNLPFTAVDLVITIYVSWATSYQTQYVPHIETSCAKAAYIRPAGANESFFEAAGRLNGTATTGGNMCKSFVQEWQYGVAISFFYALIVLFGLMAFFGALRDTRRQGKTTIDMLMALCKSALNCLTAIPRGIATLLLLLLWFFPQCIFRCLPISLKAKVRFGRRYALKSVWGLEQKAELEVTELKDMYKQNQRKQLPRYKGGPGEACPLSDFLGVYDMLMAVTEDMHYLDVMTLSRVSKSVREVVLPAHDFDRRIRTFRRYTCPGKEKMECWICDKQICTDCQHRPQIPQTTLLHHSQNCLPSCTKCFQALVVSRYQPHRQRPPHCRCAPITAHPNPFLRLIHTSKFYKSSQDKIPKVERAVCRDCNVHSVEELLAIREKSTKLELKRGVHHCGEKWTKCGRCKDELGTGPRWWVCGTPACGKECRSVVHKGWGRAKESERTVSEDVV
;
A
#
# COMPACT_ATOMS: atom_id res chain seq x y z
N MET A 1 46.19 -21.56 -9.50
CA MET A 1 46.09 -20.33 -10.31
C MET A 1 44.82 -19.59 -9.93
N THR A 2 44.93 -18.73 -8.93
CA THR A 2 43.85 -17.86 -8.46
C THR A 2 43.59 -16.78 -9.49
N GLN A 3 42.42 -16.83 -10.15
CA GLN A 3 41.92 -15.71 -10.95
C GLN A 3 41.70 -14.53 -10.01
N THR A 4 42.63 -13.58 -10.04
CA THR A 4 42.43 -12.26 -9.47
C THR A 4 41.30 -11.60 -10.25
N ALA A 5 40.18 -11.35 -9.57
CA ALA A 5 39.12 -10.51 -10.07
C ALA A 5 39.71 -9.18 -10.56
N PRO A 6 39.32 -8.65 -11.74
CA PRO A 6 39.74 -7.33 -12.14
C PRO A 6 39.22 -6.34 -11.09
N ARG A 7 40.15 -5.69 -10.37
CA ARG A 7 39.80 -4.54 -9.54
C ARG A 7 39.05 -3.57 -10.45
N HIS A 8 37.77 -3.33 -10.13
CA HIS A 8 37.04 -2.21 -10.70
C HIS A 8 37.96 -0.97 -10.60
N PRO A 9 38.34 -0.33 -11.72
CA PRO A 9 39.03 0.94 -11.63
C PRO A 9 38.08 1.87 -10.89
N ALA A 10 38.56 2.47 -9.80
CA ALA A 10 37.87 3.50 -9.05
C ALA A 10 37.30 4.51 -10.06
N GLY A 11 36.00 4.39 -10.32
CA GLY A 11 35.32 5.18 -11.32
C GLY A 11 35.04 6.56 -10.74
N GLY A 12 35.86 7.54 -11.09
CA GLY A 12 35.48 8.95 -11.15
C GLY A 12 35.30 9.69 -9.82
N ASP A 13 36.33 9.73 -8.97
CA ASP A 13 36.34 10.56 -7.75
C ASP A 13 36.19 12.08 -8.04
N TRP A 14 36.44 12.51 -9.29
CA TRP A 14 36.27 13.91 -9.71
C TRP A 14 34.80 14.38 -9.70
N TYR A 15 33.82 13.48 -9.79
CA TYR A 15 32.40 13.87 -9.77
C TYR A 15 32.00 14.47 -8.42
N HIS A 16 32.62 14.00 -7.33
CA HIS A 16 32.42 14.54 -5.99
C HIS A 16 32.95 15.97 -5.82
N LEU A 17 33.82 16.45 -6.72
CA LEU A 17 34.33 17.83 -6.70
C LEU A 17 33.40 18.82 -7.40
N LEU A 18 32.57 18.37 -8.35
CA LEU A 18 31.61 19.22 -9.06
C LEU A 18 30.33 19.49 -8.28
N VAL A 19 29.93 18.57 -7.39
CA VAL A 19 28.74 18.77 -6.53
C VAL A 19 28.91 19.99 -5.60
N PRO A 20 30.04 20.15 -4.88
CA PRO A 20 30.33 21.38 -4.13
C PRO A 20 30.31 22.64 -4.99
N VAL A 21 30.84 22.61 -6.22
CA VAL A 21 30.80 23.76 -7.15
C VAL A 21 29.37 24.18 -7.43
N GLY A 22 28.47 23.24 -7.71
CA GLY A 22 27.06 23.52 -7.94
C GLY A 22 26.34 24.10 -6.71
N ILE A 23 26.68 23.61 -5.50
CA ILE A 23 26.14 24.12 -4.24
C ILE A 23 26.63 25.55 -3.96
N ILE A 24 27.92 25.82 -4.14
CA ILE A 24 28.51 27.15 -3.92
C ILE A 24 27.91 28.15 -4.91
N ARG A 25 27.79 27.79 -6.19
CA ARG A 25 27.13 28.63 -7.21
C ARG A 25 25.68 28.95 -6.84
N PHE A 26 24.94 27.99 -6.29
CA PHE A 26 23.58 28.24 -5.80
C PHE A 26 23.57 29.20 -4.60
N ALA A 27 24.47 29.00 -3.63
CA ALA A 27 24.59 29.88 -2.48
C ALA A 27 24.99 31.32 -2.87
N LEU A 28 25.76 31.48 -3.94
CA LEU A 28 26.22 32.79 -4.43
C LEU A 28 25.15 33.63 -5.14
N PHE A 29 23.97 33.09 -5.47
CA PHE A 29 22.92 33.89 -6.12
C PHE A 29 22.52 35.13 -5.34
N ALA A 30 22.30 34.99 -4.03
CA ALA A 30 21.90 36.11 -3.19
C ALA A 30 23.05 37.12 -2.96
N PRO A 31 24.28 36.70 -2.56
CA PRO A 31 25.41 37.62 -2.44
C PRO A 31 25.78 38.34 -3.74
N LEU A 32 25.82 37.64 -4.88
CA LEU A 32 26.10 38.27 -6.18
C LEU A 32 25.01 39.27 -6.57
N GLY A 33 23.74 38.96 -6.30
CA GLY A 33 22.64 39.87 -6.59
C GLY A 33 22.70 41.15 -5.77
N ILE A 34 23.05 41.05 -4.48
CA ILE A 34 23.26 42.21 -3.61
C ILE A 34 24.48 43.03 -4.06
N TYR A 35 25.60 42.36 -4.35
CA TYR A 35 26.82 43.02 -4.83
C TYR A 35 26.59 43.75 -6.14
N TRP A 36 25.94 43.12 -7.12
CA TRP A 36 25.56 43.72 -8.40
C TRP A 36 24.67 44.95 -8.23
N ALA A 37 23.62 44.85 -7.42
CA ALA A 37 22.73 45.99 -7.17
C ALA A 37 23.49 47.16 -6.52
N SER A 38 24.36 46.88 -5.55
CA SER A 38 25.13 47.90 -4.84
C SER A 38 26.17 48.57 -5.74
N SER A 39 26.99 47.80 -6.44
CA SER A 39 28.07 48.32 -7.29
C SER A 39 27.53 49.13 -8.47
N THR A 40 26.43 48.69 -9.09
CA THR A 40 25.76 49.42 -10.17
C THR A 40 25.18 50.74 -9.67
N ASN A 41 24.56 50.77 -8.49
CA ASN A 41 24.06 52.01 -7.90
C ASN A 41 25.20 52.99 -7.57
N HIS A 42 26.30 52.50 -6.99
CA HIS A 42 27.45 53.34 -6.69
C HIS A 42 28.16 53.84 -7.95
N TRP A 43 28.31 53.01 -8.99
CA TRP A 43 28.84 53.45 -10.27
C TRP A 43 27.96 54.51 -10.93
N ASN A 44 26.65 54.30 -11.00
CA ASN A 44 25.73 55.29 -11.56
C ASN A 44 25.80 56.62 -10.80
N LEU A 45 25.94 56.59 -9.47
CA LEU A 45 26.11 57.79 -8.65
C LEU A 45 27.41 58.54 -8.96
N VAL A 46 28.54 57.82 -9.03
CA VAL A 46 29.87 58.40 -9.31
C VAL A 46 29.99 58.87 -10.76
N HIS A 47 29.39 58.13 -11.70
CA HIS A 47 29.42 58.46 -13.12
C HIS A 47 28.54 59.67 -13.45
N ALA A 48 27.38 59.80 -12.81
CA ALA A 48 26.47 60.93 -13.04
C ALA A 48 26.98 62.26 -12.46
N HIS A 49 27.97 62.25 -11.57
CA HIS A 49 28.44 63.44 -10.88
C HIS A 49 29.98 63.58 -10.95
N ASP A 50 30.45 64.46 -11.85
CA ASP A 50 31.88 64.76 -12.01
C ASP A 50 32.55 65.20 -10.71
N GLN A 51 31.81 65.84 -9.80
CA GLN A 51 32.28 66.25 -8.48
C GLN A 51 32.86 65.08 -7.67
N LEU A 52 32.27 63.88 -7.78
CA LEU A 52 32.73 62.69 -7.05
C LEU A 52 34.01 62.09 -7.65
N GLN A 53 34.28 62.35 -8.93
CA GLN A 53 35.47 61.86 -9.62
C GLN A 53 36.72 62.70 -9.31
N THR A 54 36.54 63.95 -8.89
CA THR A 54 37.66 64.85 -8.52
C THR A 54 38.38 64.47 -7.22
N TYR A 55 37.77 63.62 -6.37
CA TYR A 55 38.33 63.22 -5.09
C TYR A 55 39.54 62.28 -5.25
N ASP A 56 39.42 61.26 -6.09
CA ASP A 56 40.51 60.37 -6.49
C ASP A 56 40.10 59.66 -7.81
N PRO A 57 40.91 59.71 -8.89
CA PRO A 57 40.62 59.02 -10.14
C PRO A 57 40.42 57.49 -9.98
N LYS A 58 40.97 56.90 -8.92
CA LYS A 58 40.81 55.47 -8.60
C LYS A 58 39.41 55.12 -8.12
N ILE A 59 38.64 56.07 -7.59
CA ILE A 59 37.25 55.82 -7.17
C ILE A 59 36.40 55.52 -8.41
N ALA A 60 36.52 56.34 -9.45
CA ALA A 60 35.81 56.13 -10.71
C ALA A 60 36.21 54.80 -11.37
N SER A 61 37.52 54.52 -11.44
CA SER A 61 38.02 53.27 -12.03
C SER A 61 37.59 52.03 -11.24
N GLY A 62 37.63 52.10 -9.90
CA GLY A 62 37.21 51.02 -9.02
C GLY A 62 35.70 50.73 -9.09
N ALA A 63 34.87 51.79 -9.08
CA ALA A 63 33.42 51.67 -9.18
C ALA A 63 32.96 51.15 -10.55
N HIS A 64 33.58 51.62 -11.64
CA HIS A 64 33.32 51.12 -12.99
C HIS A 64 33.63 49.62 -13.08
N LEU A 65 34.83 49.23 -12.62
CA LEU A 65 35.27 47.84 -12.66
C LEU A 65 34.39 46.93 -11.80
N ALA A 66 33.98 47.40 -10.62
CA ALA A 66 33.07 46.68 -9.74
C ALA A 66 31.70 46.44 -10.42
N SER A 67 31.10 47.48 -11.03
CA SER A 67 29.78 47.39 -11.67
C SER A 67 29.77 46.47 -12.90
N GLU A 68 30.74 46.61 -13.81
CA GLU A 68 30.83 45.79 -15.02
C GLU A 68 31.01 44.30 -14.68
N TRP A 69 31.99 43.99 -13.83
CA TRP A 69 32.32 42.60 -13.50
C TRP A 69 31.33 41.95 -12.54
N SER A 70 30.67 42.71 -11.66
CA SER A 70 29.55 42.17 -10.87
C SER A 70 28.35 41.82 -11.73
N THR A 71 28.04 42.65 -12.74
CA THR A 71 26.95 42.41 -13.69
C THR A 71 27.24 41.14 -14.48
N PHE A 72 28.44 41.06 -15.08
CA PHE A 72 28.86 39.88 -15.81
C PHE A 72 28.87 38.62 -14.93
N ALA A 73 29.43 38.70 -13.71
CA ALA A 73 29.49 37.56 -12.79
C ALA A 73 28.10 37.05 -12.39
N PHE A 74 27.15 37.95 -12.13
CA PHE A 74 25.78 37.58 -11.77
C PHE A 74 25.07 36.80 -12.89
N PHE A 75 25.07 37.36 -14.11
CA PHE A 75 24.43 36.70 -15.26
C PHE A 75 25.17 35.42 -15.68
N TRP A 76 26.50 35.40 -15.59
CA TRP A 76 27.30 34.21 -15.83
C TRP A 76 26.99 33.08 -14.83
N ASN A 77 26.83 33.41 -13.54
CA ASN A 77 26.48 32.43 -12.52
C ASN A 77 25.11 31.80 -12.80
N ILE A 78 24.12 32.58 -13.23
CA ILE A 78 22.81 32.09 -13.66
C ILE A 78 22.96 31.17 -14.87
N ALA A 79 23.68 31.61 -15.90
CA ALA A 79 23.82 30.87 -17.16
C ALA A 79 24.51 29.52 -16.95
N VAL A 80 25.50 29.43 -16.06
CA VAL A 80 26.37 28.26 -15.94
C VAL A 80 26.04 27.37 -14.74
N TRP A 81 25.14 27.79 -13.83
CA TRP A 81 24.74 26.97 -12.68
C TRP A 81 24.18 25.59 -13.10
N LEU A 82 23.23 25.55 -14.03
CA LEU A 82 22.66 24.29 -14.54
C LEU A 82 23.66 23.50 -15.42
N PRO A 83 24.32 24.12 -16.43
CA PRO A 83 25.38 23.48 -17.20
C PRO A 83 26.50 22.84 -16.36
N SER A 84 26.86 23.43 -15.21
CA SER A 84 27.93 22.89 -14.35
C SER A 84 27.70 21.45 -13.89
N PHE A 85 26.45 20.97 -13.84
CA PHE A 85 26.12 19.58 -13.53
C PHE A 85 26.18 18.65 -14.75
N TRP A 86 26.05 19.20 -15.96
CA TRP A 86 25.94 18.42 -17.19
C TRP A 86 27.25 18.26 -17.95
N PHE A 87 28.18 19.21 -17.83
CA PHE A 87 29.48 19.13 -18.50
C PHE A 87 30.51 18.42 -17.62
N PRO A 88 30.89 17.16 -17.92
CA PRO A 88 31.91 16.47 -17.17
C PRO A 88 33.29 17.05 -17.50
N PRO A 89 34.25 16.99 -16.58
CA PRO A 89 35.63 17.31 -16.88
C PRO A 89 36.19 16.27 -17.87
N PRO A 90 37.08 16.66 -18.81
CA PRO A 90 37.77 17.94 -18.92
C PRO A 90 37.01 19.05 -19.67
N LEU A 91 35.79 18.78 -20.16
CA LEU A 91 35.03 19.72 -21.00
C LEU A 91 34.48 20.93 -20.22
N ASN A 92 34.62 20.93 -18.89
CA ASN A 92 34.30 22.04 -18.01
C ASN A 92 35.36 23.16 -17.99
N LEU A 93 36.50 22.98 -18.67
CA LEU A 93 37.60 23.95 -18.68
C LEU A 93 37.18 25.36 -19.13
N PRO A 94 36.39 25.55 -20.20
CA PRO A 94 35.97 26.89 -20.62
C PRO A 94 35.20 27.62 -19.52
N PHE A 95 34.36 26.90 -18.76
CA PHE A 95 33.62 27.50 -17.65
C PHE A 95 34.57 27.92 -16.52
N THR A 96 35.53 27.06 -16.19
CA THR A 96 36.54 27.33 -15.16
C THR A 96 37.46 28.50 -15.55
N ALA A 97 37.77 28.65 -16.84
CA ALA A 97 38.58 29.76 -17.34
C ALA A 97 37.85 31.10 -17.21
N VAL A 98 36.56 31.15 -17.51
CA VAL A 98 35.75 32.37 -17.32
C VAL A 98 35.59 32.68 -15.83
N ASP A 99 35.38 31.67 -14.98
CA ASP A 99 35.34 31.87 -13.52
C ASP A 99 36.66 32.45 -12.98
N LEU A 100 37.82 32.02 -13.53
CA LEU A 100 39.13 32.58 -13.18
C LEU A 100 39.24 34.06 -13.58
N VAL A 101 38.77 34.41 -14.78
CA VAL A 101 38.73 35.80 -15.24
C VAL A 101 37.87 36.65 -14.30
N ILE A 102 36.67 36.19 -13.95
CA ILE A 102 35.80 36.86 -12.98
C ILE A 102 36.51 37.05 -11.64
N THR A 103 37.15 35.99 -11.13
CA THR A 103 37.89 36.04 -9.86
C THR A 103 38.96 37.14 -9.88
N ILE A 104 39.74 37.22 -10.96
CA ILE A 104 40.81 38.22 -11.11
C ILE A 104 40.25 39.63 -11.09
N TYR A 105 39.22 39.90 -11.91
CA TYR A 105 38.69 41.24 -12.05
C TYR A 105 37.89 41.73 -10.85
N VAL A 106 37.13 40.85 -10.18
CA VAL A 106 36.48 41.21 -8.91
C VAL A 106 37.52 41.45 -7.82
N SER A 107 38.60 40.66 -7.78
CA SER A 107 39.71 40.88 -6.84
C SER A 107 40.42 42.21 -7.10
N TRP A 108 40.60 42.60 -8.37
CA TRP A 108 41.13 43.92 -8.72
C TRP A 108 40.19 45.05 -8.30
N ALA A 109 38.89 44.93 -8.54
CA ALA A 109 37.90 45.92 -8.10
C ALA A 109 37.92 46.11 -6.58
N THR A 110 37.93 45.02 -5.82
CA THR A 110 38.04 45.05 -4.35
C THR A 110 39.37 45.65 -3.87
N SER A 111 40.47 45.40 -4.60
CA SER A 111 41.78 46.00 -4.30
C SER A 111 41.80 47.53 -4.50
N TYR A 112 41.13 48.03 -5.54
CA TYR A 112 40.94 49.48 -5.70
C TYR A 112 40.10 50.07 -4.57
N GLN A 113 39.00 49.42 -4.20
CA GLN A 113 38.12 49.84 -3.10
C GLN A 113 38.83 49.88 -1.74
N THR A 114 39.77 48.97 -1.50
CA THR A 114 40.60 48.91 -0.28
C THR A 114 41.37 50.21 -0.01
N GLN A 115 41.64 51.03 -1.04
CA GLN A 115 42.41 52.27 -0.90
C GLN A 115 41.59 53.44 -0.35
N TYR A 116 40.25 53.41 -0.50
CA TYR A 116 39.38 54.54 -0.13
C TYR A 116 38.17 54.18 0.73
N VAL A 117 37.81 52.88 0.82
CA VAL A 117 36.69 52.39 1.64
C VAL A 117 37.22 51.79 2.94
N PRO A 118 36.70 52.17 4.12
CA PRO A 118 37.04 51.49 5.35
C PRO A 118 36.49 50.05 5.36
N HIS A 119 37.24 49.09 5.89
CA HIS A 119 36.83 47.67 5.87
C HIS A 119 35.78 47.29 6.94
N ILE A 120 35.50 48.19 7.89
CA ILE A 120 34.64 47.93 9.04
C ILE A 120 33.59 49.05 9.13
N GLU A 121 32.32 48.68 9.30
CA GLU A 121 31.20 49.63 9.36
C GLU A 121 31.34 50.65 10.51
N THR A 122 31.93 50.26 11.64
CA THR A 122 32.15 51.15 12.80
C THR A 122 33.10 52.30 12.48
N SER A 123 33.99 52.13 11.50
CA SER A 123 34.91 53.16 11.04
C SER A 123 34.21 54.24 10.20
N CYS A 124 33.00 53.98 9.71
CA CYS A 124 32.22 54.95 8.93
C CYS A 124 31.79 56.18 9.73
N ALA A 125 31.66 56.06 11.05
CA ALA A 125 31.36 57.20 11.91
C ALA A 125 32.46 58.27 11.88
N LYS A 126 33.71 57.87 11.59
CA LYS A 126 34.85 58.79 11.43
C LYS A 126 35.13 59.10 9.97
N ALA A 127 35.06 58.08 9.09
CA ALA A 127 35.35 58.22 7.67
C ALA A 127 34.39 59.16 6.93
N ALA A 128 33.14 59.29 7.39
CA ALA A 128 32.19 60.27 6.87
C ALA A 128 32.62 61.74 7.08
N TYR A 129 33.65 62.00 7.90
CA TYR A 129 34.14 63.35 8.20
C TYR A 129 35.61 63.56 7.83
N ILE A 130 36.27 62.57 7.23
CA ILE A 130 37.66 62.70 6.76
C ILE A 130 37.68 63.50 5.46
N ARG A 131 38.32 64.67 5.48
CA ARG A 131 38.39 65.59 4.34
C ARG A 131 39.76 65.51 3.67
N PRO A 132 39.83 65.27 2.34
CA PRO A 132 41.06 65.44 1.59
C PRO A 132 41.48 66.91 1.54
N ALA A 133 42.77 67.16 1.35
CA ALA A 133 43.31 68.52 1.27
C ALA A 133 42.66 69.31 0.12
N GLY A 134 41.99 70.42 0.42
CA GLY A 134 41.32 71.27 -0.55
C GLY A 134 39.83 70.97 -0.81
N ALA A 135 39.23 70.00 -0.10
CA ALA A 135 37.80 69.68 -0.20
C ALA A 135 36.99 70.18 1.02
N ASN A 136 35.77 70.68 0.77
CA ASN A 136 34.88 71.21 1.82
C ASN A 136 34.14 70.13 2.61
N GLU A 137 33.94 68.95 2.03
CA GLU A 137 33.21 67.81 2.59
C GLU A 137 33.96 66.48 2.31
N SER A 138 33.59 65.39 2.98
CA SER A 138 34.18 64.08 2.68
C SER A 138 33.57 63.47 1.41
N PHE A 139 34.26 62.51 0.78
CA PHE A 139 33.72 61.78 -0.37
C PHE A 139 32.35 61.16 -0.08
N PHE A 140 32.18 60.53 1.09
CA PHE A 140 30.92 59.87 1.45
C PHE A 140 29.80 60.88 1.77
N GLU A 141 30.14 62.06 2.30
CA GLU A 141 29.19 63.15 2.53
C GLU A 141 28.71 63.76 1.21
N ALA A 142 29.63 64.02 0.28
CA ALA A 142 29.30 64.43 -1.09
C ALA A 142 28.44 63.39 -1.80
N ALA A 143 28.81 62.11 -1.72
CA ALA A 143 28.06 61.01 -2.34
C ALA A 143 26.67 60.85 -1.71
N GLY A 144 26.54 61.02 -0.40
CA GLY A 144 25.24 60.98 0.30
C GLY A 144 24.30 62.12 -0.11
N ARG A 145 24.86 63.33 -0.27
CA ARG A 145 24.13 64.54 -0.74
C ARG A 145 23.66 64.43 -2.18
N LEU A 146 24.49 63.85 -3.05
CA LEU A 146 24.22 63.71 -4.49
C LEU A 146 23.38 62.47 -4.83
N ASN A 147 23.14 61.59 -3.86
CA ASN A 147 22.26 60.45 -4.03
C ASN A 147 20.79 60.90 -4.14
N GLY A 148 20.04 60.36 -5.12
CA GLY A 148 18.65 60.75 -5.41
C GLY A 148 17.65 60.50 -4.26
N THR A 149 18.04 59.77 -3.22
CA THR A 149 17.25 59.54 -2.00
C THR A 149 17.70 60.35 -0.78
N ALA A 150 18.70 61.24 -0.94
CA ALA A 150 19.31 62.05 0.11
C ALA A 150 19.66 61.25 1.37
N THR A 151 20.82 60.60 1.37
CA THR A 151 21.29 59.75 2.48
C THR A 151 22.43 60.41 3.25
N THR A 152 22.59 60.10 4.54
CA THR A 152 23.72 60.61 5.32
C THR A 152 25.05 60.01 4.84
N GLY A 153 26.15 60.76 4.93
CA GLY A 153 27.47 60.26 4.52
C GLY A 153 27.92 59.01 5.30
N GLY A 154 27.50 58.87 6.55
CA GLY A 154 27.73 57.65 7.33
C GLY A 154 27.01 56.41 6.76
N ASN A 155 25.78 56.56 6.28
CA ASN A 155 25.04 55.47 5.62
C ASN A 155 25.61 55.16 4.24
N MET A 156 26.05 56.18 3.50
CA MET A 156 26.74 55.99 2.23
C MET A 156 28.05 55.22 2.41
N CYS A 157 28.87 55.61 3.40
CA CYS A 157 30.06 54.85 3.77
C CYS A 157 29.74 53.39 4.08
N LYS A 158 28.72 53.11 4.90
CA LYS A 158 28.31 51.72 5.22
C LYS A 158 27.93 50.93 3.96
N SER A 159 27.22 51.56 3.02
CA SER A 159 26.87 50.93 1.74
C SER A 159 28.13 50.52 0.95
N PHE A 160 29.13 51.41 0.86
CA PHE A 160 30.42 51.09 0.23
C PHE A 160 31.21 50.01 0.99
N VAL A 161 31.17 49.99 2.33
CA VAL A 161 31.78 48.92 3.14
C VAL A 161 31.11 47.57 2.85
N GLN A 162 29.78 47.55 2.77
CA GLN A 162 29.03 46.34 2.46
C GLN A 162 29.35 45.83 1.06
N GLU A 163 29.42 46.71 0.07
CA GLU A 163 29.88 46.34 -1.28
C GLU A 163 31.27 45.69 -1.22
N TRP A 164 32.24 46.31 -0.55
CA TRP A 164 33.58 45.76 -0.41
C TRP A 164 33.60 44.39 0.27
N GLN A 165 32.83 44.20 1.35
CA GLN A 165 32.71 42.93 2.08
C GLN A 165 32.14 41.82 1.18
N TYR A 166 31.10 42.13 0.40
CA TYR A 166 30.56 41.19 -0.58
C TYR A 166 31.57 40.90 -1.70
N GLY A 167 32.31 41.91 -2.18
CA GLY A 167 33.38 41.74 -3.15
C GLY A 167 34.48 40.78 -2.69
N VAL A 168 34.95 40.92 -1.44
CA VAL A 168 35.91 39.98 -0.82
C VAL A 168 35.32 38.56 -0.75
N ALA A 169 34.09 38.43 -0.26
CA ALA A 169 33.44 37.12 -0.11
C ALA A 169 33.24 36.42 -1.47
N ILE A 170 32.77 37.15 -2.47
CA ILE A 170 32.56 36.64 -3.83
C ILE A 170 33.89 36.21 -4.44
N SER A 171 34.94 37.04 -4.34
CA SER A 171 36.28 36.69 -4.82
C SER A 171 36.80 35.39 -4.18
N PHE A 172 36.60 35.20 -2.88
CA PHE A 172 36.99 33.97 -2.18
C PHE A 172 36.24 32.73 -2.70
N PHE A 173 34.91 32.81 -2.82
CA PHE A 173 34.12 31.66 -3.28
C PHE A 173 34.36 31.35 -4.76
N TYR A 174 34.57 32.35 -5.62
CA TYR A 174 34.95 32.14 -7.01
C TYR A 174 36.35 31.53 -7.13
N ALA A 175 37.32 31.97 -6.33
CA ALA A 175 38.64 31.33 -6.28
C ALA A 175 38.54 29.84 -5.89
N LEU A 176 37.64 29.51 -4.97
CA LEU A 176 37.38 28.13 -4.56
C LEU A 176 36.69 27.31 -5.67
N ILE A 177 35.71 27.90 -6.38
CA ILE A 177 35.10 27.30 -7.58
C ILE A 177 36.18 26.98 -8.63
N VAL A 178 37.07 27.93 -8.90
CA VAL A 178 38.18 27.77 -9.86
C VAL A 178 39.12 26.65 -9.41
N LEU A 179 39.50 26.61 -8.13
CA LEU A 179 40.34 25.56 -7.58
C LEU A 179 39.72 24.17 -7.77
N PHE A 180 38.44 24.01 -7.43
CA PHE A 180 37.72 22.75 -7.63
C PHE A 180 37.57 22.38 -9.11
N GLY A 181 37.30 23.36 -9.97
CA GLY A 181 37.23 23.18 -11.42
C GLY A 181 38.55 22.70 -12.03
N LEU A 182 39.67 23.29 -11.62
CA LEU A 182 41.02 22.90 -12.05
C LEU A 182 41.40 21.51 -11.53
N MET A 183 41.12 21.20 -10.26
CA MET A 183 41.36 19.85 -9.71
C MET A 183 40.54 18.77 -10.43
N ALA A 184 39.27 19.05 -10.73
CA ALA A 184 38.41 18.15 -11.49
C ALA A 184 38.93 17.96 -12.93
N PHE A 185 39.40 19.04 -13.57
CA PHE A 185 40.01 19.00 -14.90
C PHE A 185 41.29 18.14 -14.93
N PHE A 186 42.27 18.42 -14.05
CA PHE A 186 43.53 17.67 -14.01
C PHE A 186 43.31 16.21 -13.58
N GLY A 187 42.37 15.96 -12.65
CA GLY A 187 41.96 14.62 -12.25
C GLY A 187 41.40 13.82 -13.43
N ALA A 188 40.45 14.38 -14.17
CA ALA A 188 39.87 13.72 -15.34
C ALA A 188 40.86 13.57 -16.49
N LEU A 189 41.79 14.52 -16.68
CA LEU A 189 42.86 14.40 -17.69
C LEU A 189 43.81 13.24 -17.36
N ARG A 190 44.18 13.09 -16.09
CA ARG A 190 44.99 11.96 -15.60
C ARG A 190 44.28 10.62 -15.81
N ASP A 191 42.98 10.56 -15.51
CA ASP A 191 42.18 9.35 -15.69
C ASP A 191 41.98 9.00 -17.17
N THR A 192 41.73 10.00 -18.01
CA THR A 192 41.65 9.82 -19.47
C THR A 192 42.95 9.25 -20.02
N ARG A 193 44.09 9.85 -19.66
CA ARG A 193 45.42 9.42 -20.14
C ARG A 193 45.73 8.00 -19.69
N ARG A 194 45.30 7.59 -18.50
CA ARG A 194 45.42 6.22 -18.00
C ARG A 194 44.54 5.21 -18.74
N GLN A 195 43.37 5.64 -19.20
CA GLN A 195 42.37 4.76 -19.82
C GLN A 195 42.44 4.75 -21.35
N GLY A 196 43.28 5.58 -21.98
CA GLY A 196 43.43 5.63 -23.44
C GLY A 196 42.17 6.07 -24.18
N LYS A 197 41.24 6.77 -23.50
CA LYS A 197 39.95 7.18 -24.08
C LYS A 197 40.12 8.31 -25.07
N THR A 198 39.40 8.23 -26.18
CA THR A 198 39.38 9.30 -27.19
C THR A 198 38.40 10.41 -26.81
N THR A 199 38.54 11.60 -27.40
CA THR A 199 37.61 12.73 -27.19
C THR A 199 36.18 12.40 -27.63
N ILE A 200 36.02 11.51 -28.62
CA ILE A 200 34.73 11.01 -29.10
C ILE A 200 34.03 10.17 -28.01
N ASP A 201 34.77 9.35 -27.28
CA ASP A 201 34.22 8.55 -26.18
C ASP A 201 33.69 9.43 -25.04
N MET A 202 34.36 10.57 -24.79
CA MET A 202 33.89 11.55 -23.80
C MET A 202 32.62 12.25 -24.25
N LEU A 203 32.53 12.63 -25.52
CA LEU A 203 31.33 13.27 -26.09
C LEU A 203 30.13 12.30 -26.07
N MET A 204 30.35 11.01 -26.36
CA MET A 204 29.32 9.99 -26.21
C MET A 204 28.89 9.80 -24.75
N ALA A 205 29.81 9.85 -23.79
CA ALA A 205 29.48 9.79 -22.37
C ALA A 205 28.61 10.99 -21.93
N LEU A 206 28.90 12.16 -22.49
CA LEU A 206 28.12 13.39 -22.34
C LEU A 206 26.68 13.24 -22.83
N CYS A 207 26.50 12.78 -24.08
CA CYS A 207 25.17 12.55 -24.67
C CYS A 207 24.37 11.53 -23.86
N LYS A 208 25.03 10.46 -23.39
CA LYS A 208 24.41 9.44 -22.54
C LYS A 208 23.99 10.01 -21.18
N SER A 209 24.82 10.85 -20.57
CA SER A 209 24.51 11.54 -19.30
C SER A 209 23.32 12.50 -19.45
N ALA A 210 23.30 13.29 -20.52
CA ALA A 210 22.21 14.21 -20.83
C ALA A 210 20.87 13.48 -21.04
N LEU A 211 20.87 12.38 -21.80
CA LEU A 211 19.69 11.54 -22.03
C LEU A 211 19.18 10.90 -20.72
N ASN A 212 20.09 10.46 -19.87
CA ASN A 212 19.74 9.90 -18.56
C ASN A 212 19.13 10.96 -17.64
N CYS A 213 19.66 12.19 -17.60
CA CYS A 213 19.05 13.28 -16.83
C CYS A 213 17.66 13.65 -17.37
N LEU A 214 17.50 13.76 -18.69
CA LEU A 214 16.23 14.10 -19.32
C LEU A 214 15.14 13.07 -19.00
N THR A 215 15.50 11.80 -18.84
CA THR A 215 14.56 10.73 -18.44
C THR A 215 14.40 10.57 -16.94
N ALA A 216 15.40 10.94 -16.14
CA ALA A 216 15.36 10.84 -14.67
C ALA A 216 14.50 11.93 -14.02
N ILE A 217 14.52 13.17 -14.55
CA ILE A 217 13.76 14.29 -13.99
C ILE A 217 12.24 14.02 -14.01
N PRO A 218 11.60 13.62 -15.14
CA PRO A 218 10.18 13.31 -15.16
C PRO A 218 9.83 12.12 -14.26
N ARG A 219 10.71 11.11 -14.18
CA ARG A 219 10.54 9.97 -13.28
C ARG A 219 10.56 10.39 -11.82
N GLY A 220 11.48 11.28 -11.43
CA GLY A 220 11.56 11.83 -10.08
C GLY A 220 10.32 12.65 -9.71
N ILE A 221 9.81 13.45 -10.64
CA ILE A 221 8.56 14.20 -10.44
C ILE A 221 7.38 13.25 -10.30
N ALA A 222 7.27 12.24 -11.15
CA ALA A 222 6.20 11.25 -11.08
C ALA A 222 6.22 10.44 -9.77
N THR A 223 7.40 10.02 -9.30
CA THR A 223 7.53 9.31 -8.02
C THR A 223 7.19 10.21 -6.84
N LEU A 224 7.62 11.48 -6.85
CA LEU A 224 7.26 12.46 -5.82
C LEU A 224 5.74 12.69 -5.76
N LEU A 225 5.08 12.83 -6.92
CA LEU A 225 3.63 12.99 -7.01
C LEU A 225 2.89 11.75 -6.47
N LEU A 226 3.35 10.54 -6.80
CA LEU A 226 2.78 9.29 -6.26
C LEU A 226 2.95 9.21 -4.74
N LEU A 227 4.11 9.60 -4.21
CA LEU A 227 4.36 9.64 -2.78
C LEU A 227 3.46 10.65 -2.07
N LEU A 228 3.27 11.85 -2.65
CA LEU A 228 2.36 12.86 -2.13
C LEU A 228 0.90 12.36 -2.14
N LEU A 229 0.44 11.80 -3.26
CA LEU A 229 -0.89 11.22 -3.39
C LEU A 229 -1.14 10.05 -2.43
N TRP A 230 -0.10 9.28 -2.07
CA TRP A 230 -0.21 8.21 -1.09
C TRP A 230 -0.18 8.73 0.36
N PHE A 231 0.71 9.66 0.67
CA PHE A 231 0.98 10.13 2.03
C PHE A 231 -0.07 11.13 2.52
N PHE A 232 -0.53 12.01 1.64
CA PHE A 232 -1.46 13.08 1.97
C PHE A 232 -2.82 12.55 2.49
N PRO A 233 -3.48 11.56 1.85
CA PRO A 233 -4.71 10.97 2.38
C PRO A 233 -4.50 10.26 3.73
N GLN A 234 -3.34 9.64 3.95
CA GLN A 234 -3.04 8.99 5.23
C GLN A 234 -2.91 10.00 6.37
N CYS A 235 -2.29 11.14 6.11
CA CYS A 235 -2.14 12.22 7.09
C CYS A 235 -3.49 12.86 7.42
N ILE A 236 -4.27 13.23 6.41
CA ILE A 236 -5.63 13.76 6.60
C ILE A 236 -6.50 12.76 7.37
N PHE A 237 -6.45 11.48 7.00
CA PHE A 237 -7.25 10.46 7.66
C PHE A 237 -6.84 10.24 9.12
N ARG A 238 -5.58 10.47 9.49
CA ARG A 238 -5.12 10.42 10.88
C ARG A 238 -5.61 11.60 11.72
N CYS A 239 -5.79 12.78 11.13
CA CYS A 239 -6.24 13.99 11.83
C CYS A 239 -7.76 14.10 11.99
N LEU A 240 -8.57 13.34 11.22
CA LEU A 240 -10.04 13.40 11.31
C LEU A 240 -10.60 12.94 12.68
N PRO A 241 -11.74 13.50 13.13
CA PRO A 241 -12.42 13.04 14.34
C PRO A 241 -12.94 11.61 14.18
N ILE A 242 -13.12 10.92 15.32
CA ILE A 242 -13.44 9.48 15.37
C ILE A 242 -14.78 9.18 14.70
N SER A 243 -15.76 10.07 14.83
CA SER A 243 -17.09 9.95 14.20
C SER A 243 -17.00 9.88 12.67
N LEU A 244 -16.17 10.74 12.06
CA LEU A 244 -15.94 10.74 10.61
C LEU A 244 -15.12 9.52 10.18
N LYS A 245 -14.07 9.15 10.93
CA LYS A 245 -13.29 7.91 10.67
C LYS A 245 -14.17 6.66 10.67
N ALA A 246 -15.10 6.55 11.61
CA ALA A 246 -16.03 5.43 11.69
C ALA A 246 -16.97 5.38 10.45
N LYS A 247 -17.53 6.52 10.05
CA LYS A 247 -18.37 6.63 8.84
C LYS A 247 -17.62 6.25 7.57
N VAL A 248 -16.41 6.78 7.37
CA VAL A 248 -15.58 6.46 6.19
C VAL A 248 -15.18 4.99 6.16
N ARG A 249 -14.78 4.41 7.31
CA ARG A 249 -14.46 2.97 7.40
C ARG A 249 -15.69 2.11 7.10
N PHE A 250 -16.84 2.48 7.63
CA PHE A 250 -18.10 1.80 7.36
C PHE A 250 -18.46 1.90 5.87
N GLY A 251 -18.39 3.09 5.26
CA GLY A 251 -18.67 3.29 3.84
C GLY A 251 -17.74 2.50 2.93
N ARG A 252 -16.41 2.56 3.16
CA ARG A 252 -15.43 1.75 2.43
C ARG A 252 -15.72 0.26 2.56
N ARG A 253 -16.06 -0.17 3.77
CA ARG A 253 -16.35 -1.58 4.03
C ARG A 253 -17.66 -2.02 3.39
N TYR A 254 -18.67 -1.15 3.38
CA TYR A 254 -19.94 -1.34 2.69
C TYR A 254 -19.70 -1.53 1.19
N ALA A 255 -18.94 -0.63 0.55
CA ALA A 255 -18.61 -0.72 -0.88
C ALA A 255 -17.89 -2.03 -1.23
N LEU A 256 -16.83 -2.40 -0.49
CA LEU A 256 -16.13 -3.68 -0.69
C LEU A 256 -17.07 -4.88 -0.56
N LYS A 257 -18.00 -4.80 0.38
CA LYS A 257 -18.96 -5.87 0.61
C LYS A 257 -20.02 -5.98 -0.48
N SER A 258 -20.44 -4.86 -1.06
CA SER A 258 -21.31 -4.85 -2.24
C SER A 258 -20.63 -5.55 -3.40
N VAL A 259 -19.35 -5.24 -3.66
CA VAL A 259 -18.57 -5.89 -4.72
C VAL A 259 -18.46 -7.39 -4.49
N TRP A 260 -18.09 -7.82 -3.28
CA TRP A 260 -18.04 -9.25 -2.94
C TRP A 260 -19.41 -9.94 -3.00
N GLY A 261 -20.48 -9.24 -2.64
CA GLY A 261 -21.84 -9.75 -2.76
C GLY A 261 -22.24 -10.04 -4.20
N LEU A 262 -21.84 -9.16 -5.13
CA LEU A 262 -22.05 -9.35 -6.57
C LEU A 262 -21.24 -10.54 -7.10
N GLU A 263 -19.96 -10.63 -6.72
CA GLU A 263 -19.09 -11.75 -7.12
C GLU A 263 -19.62 -13.09 -6.61
N GLN A 264 -20.02 -13.16 -5.33
CA GLN A 264 -20.63 -14.37 -4.77
C GLN A 264 -21.96 -14.72 -5.41
N LYS A 265 -22.78 -13.73 -5.79
CA LYS A 265 -24.04 -13.98 -6.50
C LYS A 265 -23.77 -14.64 -7.84
N ALA A 266 -22.82 -14.10 -8.62
CA ALA A 266 -22.42 -14.67 -9.91
C ALA A 266 -21.84 -16.08 -9.74
N GLU A 267 -20.99 -16.32 -8.74
CA GLU A 267 -20.42 -17.65 -8.48
C GLU A 267 -21.51 -18.68 -8.13
N LEU A 268 -22.48 -18.29 -7.31
CA LEU A 268 -23.61 -19.15 -6.93
C LEU A 268 -24.50 -19.45 -8.14
N GLU A 269 -24.83 -18.45 -8.96
CA GLU A 269 -25.63 -18.64 -10.18
C GLU A 269 -24.94 -19.59 -11.17
N VAL A 270 -23.63 -19.44 -11.39
CA VAL A 270 -22.86 -20.38 -12.23
C VAL A 270 -22.84 -21.79 -11.64
N THR A 271 -22.73 -21.91 -10.32
CA THR A 271 -22.75 -23.22 -9.65
C THR A 271 -24.12 -23.87 -9.74
N GLU A 272 -25.19 -23.10 -9.53
CA GLU A 272 -26.58 -23.53 -9.69
C GLU A 272 -26.85 -23.98 -11.14
N LEU A 273 -26.40 -23.22 -12.15
CA LEU A 273 -26.51 -23.62 -13.55
C LEU A 273 -25.75 -24.91 -13.86
N LYS A 274 -24.54 -25.09 -13.32
CA LYS A 274 -23.78 -26.34 -13.44
C LYS A 274 -24.50 -27.51 -12.78
N ASP A 275 -25.08 -27.29 -11.61
CA ASP A 275 -25.85 -28.30 -10.89
C ASP A 275 -27.12 -28.65 -11.65
N MET A 276 -27.82 -27.67 -12.23
CA MET A 276 -28.97 -27.88 -13.11
C MET A 276 -28.60 -28.67 -14.37
N TYR A 277 -27.48 -28.34 -15.02
CA TYR A 277 -27.00 -29.09 -16.19
C TYR A 277 -26.67 -30.54 -15.82
N LYS A 278 -25.93 -30.75 -14.71
CA LYS A 278 -25.66 -32.09 -14.17
C LYS A 278 -26.93 -32.82 -13.78
N GLN A 279 -27.92 -32.12 -13.22
CA GLN A 279 -29.18 -32.70 -12.83
C GLN A 279 -30.01 -33.06 -14.06
N ASN A 280 -30.02 -32.27 -15.12
CA ASN A 280 -30.64 -32.61 -16.40
C ASN A 280 -29.95 -33.81 -17.05
N GLN A 281 -28.62 -33.87 -17.00
CA GLN A 281 -27.85 -35.04 -17.43
C GLN A 281 -28.18 -36.27 -16.56
N ARG A 282 -28.39 -36.10 -15.25
CA ARG A 282 -28.87 -37.15 -14.34
C ARG A 282 -30.35 -37.46 -14.48
N LYS A 283 -31.19 -36.57 -15.00
CA LYS A 283 -32.59 -36.87 -15.34
C LYS A 283 -32.65 -37.78 -16.58
N GLN A 284 -31.61 -37.77 -17.42
CA GLN A 284 -31.43 -38.79 -18.46
C GLN A 284 -31.03 -40.16 -17.87
N LEU A 285 -30.44 -40.21 -16.67
CA LEU A 285 -30.37 -41.44 -15.88
C LEU A 285 -31.75 -41.66 -15.23
N PRO A 286 -32.42 -42.81 -15.45
CA PRO A 286 -33.73 -43.02 -14.87
C PRO A 286 -33.62 -42.98 -13.34
N ARG A 287 -34.26 -41.98 -12.70
CA ARG A 287 -34.65 -42.05 -11.28
C ARG A 287 -35.34 -43.41 -11.12
N TYR A 288 -35.01 -44.19 -10.09
CA TYR A 288 -35.62 -45.50 -9.89
C TYR A 288 -37.14 -45.35 -9.95
N LYS A 289 -37.75 -45.80 -11.05
CA LYS A 289 -39.17 -45.55 -11.37
C LYS A 289 -40.10 -46.53 -10.67
N GLY A 290 -39.61 -47.21 -9.62
CA GLY A 290 -40.20 -48.44 -9.14
C GLY A 290 -40.10 -49.55 -10.19
N GLY A 291 -40.55 -50.73 -9.81
CA GLY A 291 -40.64 -51.89 -10.67
C GLY A 291 -40.57 -53.15 -9.82
N PRO A 292 -41.48 -54.13 -10.03
CA PRO A 292 -41.45 -55.37 -9.27
C PRO A 292 -40.09 -56.03 -9.54
N GLY A 293 -39.25 -56.07 -8.50
CA GLY A 293 -38.13 -56.99 -8.51
C GLY A 293 -38.67 -58.42 -8.53
N GLU A 294 -37.81 -59.38 -8.82
CA GLU A 294 -38.16 -60.79 -8.61
C GLU A 294 -38.57 -60.98 -7.14
N ALA A 295 -39.78 -61.50 -6.95
CA ALA A 295 -40.35 -61.71 -5.63
C ALA A 295 -39.43 -62.66 -4.87
N CYS A 296 -39.04 -62.27 -3.66
CA CYS A 296 -38.28 -63.12 -2.77
C CYS A 296 -39.07 -63.33 -1.47
N PRO A 297 -38.88 -64.45 -0.76
CA PRO A 297 -39.60 -64.71 0.48
C PRO A 297 -39.51 -63.56 1.50
N LEU A 298 -38.38 -62.85 1.51
CA LEU A 298 -38.17 -61.68 2.35
C LEU A 298 -39.02 -60.47 1.91
N SER A 299 -39.19 -60.22 0.61
CA SER A 299 -40.05 -59.14 0.13
C SER A 299 -41.52 -59.42 0.42
N ASP A 300 -41.94 -60.69 0.33
CA ASP A 300 -43.32 -61.08 0.61
C ASP A 300 -43.64 -60.94 2.11
N PHE A 301 -42.71 -61.36 2.97
CA PHE A 301 -42.81 -61.17 4.41
C PHE A 301 -42.88 -59.70 4.82
N LEU A 302 -41.94 -58.87 4.32
CA LEU A 302 -41.92 -57.43 4.60
C LEU A 302 -43.05 -56.68 3.87
N GLY A 303 -43.69 -57.30 2.88
CA GLY A 303 -44.80 -56.75 2.11
C GLY A 303 -46.01 -56.45 3.00
N VAL A 304 -46.17 -57.22 4.09
CA VAL A 304 -47.15 -56.95 5.13
C VAL A 304 -46.66 -55.77 5.98
N TYR A 305 -47.35 -54.64 5.90
CA TYR A 305 -46.94 -53.39 6.55
C TYR A 305 -46.69 -53.56 8.05
N ASP A 306 -47.57 -54.28 8.76
CA ASP A 306 -47.45 -54.49 10.21
C ASP A 306 -46.22 -55.33 10.56
N MET A 307 -45.88 -56.33 9.74
CA MET A 307 -44.66 -57.11 9.91
C MET A 307 -43.42 -56.25 9.68
N LEU A 308 -43.42 -55.42 8.63
CA LEU A 308 -42.33 -54.46 8.39
C LEU A 308 -42.19 -53.47 9.56
N MET A 309 -43.30 -52.98 10.12
CA MET A 309 -43.25 -52.08 11.27
C MET A 309 -42.69 -52.78 12.51
N ALA A 310 -43.17 -53.99 12.84
CA ALA A 310 -42.65 -54.79 13.95
C ALA A 310 -41.13 -55.02 13.81
N VAL A 311 -40.66 -55.40 12.62
CA VAL A 311 -39.23 -55.54 12.33
C VAL A 311 -38.48 -54.21 12.49
N THR A 312 -39.06 -53.10 12.02
CA THR A 312 -38.37 -51.79 12.09
C THR A 312 -38.22 -51.25 13.52
N GLU A 313 -39.11 -51.64 14.44
CA GLU A 313 -39.01 -51.26 15.85
C GLU A 313 -37.77 -51.90 16.50
N ASP A 314 -37.41 -53.11 16.11
CA ASP A 314 -36.22 -53.81 16.61
C ASP A 314 -34.93 -53.44 15.86
N MET A 315 -35.00 -52.59 14.83
CA MET A 315 -33.87 -52.22 13.98
C MET A 315 -33.34 -50.80 14.25
N HIS A 316 -32.05 -50.59 13.96
CA HIS A 316 -31.53 -49.24 13.83
C HIS A 316 -31.91 -48.64 12.48
N TYR A 317 -32.05 -47.30 12.45
CA TYR A 317 -32.38 -46.58 11.21
C TYR A 317 -31.44 -46.93 10.05
N LEU A 318 -30.14 -47.07 10.33
CA LEU A 318 -29.14 -47.45 9.33
C LEU A 318 -29.39 -48.84 8.76
N ASP A 319 -29.85 -49.79 9.58
CA ASP A 319 -30.10 -51.16 9.14
C ASP A 319 -31.30 -51.20 8.21
N VAL A 320 -32.35 -50.40 8.46
CA VAL A 320 -33.50 -50.24 7.54
C VAL A 320 -33.05 -49.64 6.20
N MET A 321 -32.16 -48.64 6.23
CA MET A 321 -31.60 -48.04 5.01
C MET A 321 -30.67 -48.99 4.24
N THR A 322 -30.03 -49.93 4.93
CA THR A 322 -29.23 -51.00 4.29
C THR A 322 -30.13 -52.09 3.74
N LEU A 323 -31.19 -52.47 4.46
CA LEU A 323 -32.21 -53.43 4.02
C LEU A 323 -32.84 -52.99 2.70
N SER A 324 -33.14 -51.71 2.54
CA SER A 324 -33.68 -51.16 1.28
C SER A 324 -32.71 -51.21 0.10
N ARG A 325 -31.46 -51.65 0.30
CA ARG A 325 -30.43 -51.76 -0.76
C ARG A 325 -30.14 -53.20 -1.14
N VAL A 326 -30.72 -54.19 -0.45
CA VAL A 326 -30.44 -55.62 -0.64
C VAL A 326 -30.94 -56.12 -1.99
N SER A 327 -32.17 -55.80 -2.38
CA SER A 327 -32.75 -56.15 -3.68
C SER A 327 -33.76 -55.10 -4.15
N LYS A 328 -34.14 -55.15 -5.44
CA LYS A 328 -35.19 -54.27 -5.98
C LYS A 328 -36.56 -54.55 -5.35
N SER A 329 -36.93 -55.82 -5.14
CA SER A 329 -38.20 -56.22 -4.53
C SER A 329 -38.29 -55.78 -3.07
N VAL A 330 -37.24 -55.97 -2.28
CA VAL A 330 -37.18 -55.50 -0.88
C VAL A 330 -37.20 -53.97 -0.82
N ARG A 331 -36.52 -53.29 -1.74
CA ARG A 331 -36.54 -51.82 -1.80
C ARG A 331 -37.95 -51.28 -2.03
N GLU A 332 -38.71 -51.85 -2.96
CA GLU A 332 -40.06 -51.35 -3.27
C GLU A 332 -41.03 -51.60 -2.11
N VAL A 333 -40.78 -52.62 -1.30
CA VAL A 333 -41.56 -52.92 -0.09
C VAL A 333 -41.21 -51.99 1.07
N VAL A 334 -39.91 -51.79 1.33
CA VAL A 334 -39.41 -51.01 2.48
C VAL A 334 -39.49 -49.50 2.21
N LEU A 335 -39.00 -49.06 1.04
CA LEU A 335 -38.97 -47.65 0.59
C LEU A 335 -39.54 -47.54 -0.84
N PRO A 336 -40.86 -47.77 -1.00
CA PRO A 336 -41.54 -47.61 -2.28
C PRO A 336 -41.31 -46.24 -2.90
N ALA A 337 -41.20 -46.19 -4.23
CA ALA A 337 -40.93 -44.94 -4.94
C ALA A 337 -42.05 -43.89 -4.75
N HIS A 338 -43.30 -44.34 -4.60
CA HIS A 338 -44.48 -43.48 -4.46
C HIS A 338 -44.74 -42.96 -3.04
N ASP A 339 -44.20 -43.61 -2.00
CA ASP A 339 -44.43 -43.25 -0.59
C ASP A 339 -43.13 -43.03 0.21
N PHE A 340 -42.04 -42.74 -0.51
CA PHE A 340 -40.69 -42.64 0.03
C PHE A 340 -40.57 -41.69 1.23
N ASP A 341 -41.09 -40.47 1.11
CA ASP A 341 -40.94 -39.42 2.14
C ASP A 341 -41.72 -39.74 3.41
N ARG A 342 -42.93 -40.31 3.27
CA ARG A 342 -43.73 -40.73 4.42
C ARG A 342 -43.03 -41.88 5.15
N ARG A 343 -42.55 -42.89 4.40
CA ARG A 343 -41.83 -44.05 4.95
C ARG A 343 -40.57 -43.64 5.71
N ILE A 344 -39.78 -42.71 5.18
CA ILE A 344 -38.60 -42.19 5.88
C ILE A 344 -38.98 -41.53 7.22
N ARG A 345 -40.03 -40.71 7.25
CA ARG A 345 -40.50 -40.08 8.49
C ARG A 345 -40.96 -41.12 9.51
N THR A 346 -41.70 -42.13 9.06
CA THR A 346 -42.11 -43.26 9.89
C THR A 346 -40.91 -44.00 10.45
N PHE A 347 -39.95 -44.42 9.62
CA PHE A 347 -38.78 -45.15 10.10
C PHE A 347 -37.93 -44.33 11.08
N ARG A 348 -37.77 -43.01 10.87
CA ARG A 348 -37.11 -42.14 11.87
C ARG A 348 -37.82 -42.20 13.23
N ARG A 349 -39.16 -42.22 13.23
CA ARG A 349 -39.97 -42.29 14.45
C ARG A 349 -39.86 -43.64 15.17
N TYR A 350 -39.92 -44.76 14.46
CA TYR A 350 -40.05 -46.10 15.07
C TYR A 350 -38.72 -46.83 15.28
N THR A 351 -37.68 -46.53 14.50
CA THR A 351 -36.36 -47.16 14.70
C THR A 351 -35.63 -46.61 15.92
N CYS A 352 -34.69 -47.39 16.46
CA CYS A 352 -33.92 -47.06 17.67
C CYS A 352 -34.82 -46.70 18.89
N PRO A 353 -35.78 -47.55 19.30
CA PRO A 353 -36.67 -47.27 20.42
C PRO A 353 -35.88 -47.16 21.73
N GLY A 354 -36.31 -46.26 22.62
CA GLY A 354 -35.70 -46.05 23.94
C GLY A 354 -34.30 -45.43 23.95
N LYS A 355 -33.73 -45.09 22.78
CA LYS A 355 -32.39 -44.51 22.65
C LYS A 355 -32.45 -43.04 22.25
N GLU A 356 -31.43 -42.27 22.65
CA GLU A 356 -31.29 -40.88 22.20
C GLU A 356 -31.04 -40.85 20.69
N LYS A 357 -31.89 -40.11 19.97
CA LYS A 357 -31.83 -39.98 18.51
C LYS A 357 -31.09 -38.71 18.14
N MET A 358 -30.10 -38.83 17.28
CA MET A 358 -29.30 -37.72 16.79
C MET A 358 -29.00 -37.88 15.30
N GLU A 359 -28.43 -36.87 14.66
CA GLU A 359 -28.09 -36.90 13.24
C GLU A 359 -26.60 -37.17 13.04
N CYS A 360 -26.27 -37.94 11.99
CA CYS A 360 -24.91 -38.11 11.53
C CYS A 360 -24.35 -36.78 11.04
N TRP A 361 -23.20 -36.37 11.58
CA TRP A 361 -22.55 -35.11 11.26
C TRP A 361 -22.19 -34.91 9.78
N ILE A 362 -22.10 -35.99 9.00
CA ILE A 362 -21.71 -35.96 7.57
C ILE A 362 -22.91 -35.99 6.63
N CYS A 363 -23.88 -36.87 6.89
CA CYS A 363 -24.94 -37.23 5.93
C CYS A 363 -26.36 -37.09 6.45
N ASP A 364 -26.54 -36.53 7.66
CA ASP A 364 -27.84 -36.21 8.27
C ASP A 364 -28.79 -37.41 8.45
N LYS A 365 -28.27 -38.63 8.34
CA LYS A 365 -29.00 -39.86 8.69
C LYS A 365 -29.21 -39.92 10.20
N GLN A 366 -30.37 -40.39 10.64
CA GLN A 366 -30.61 -40.66 12.06
C GLN A 366 -29.67 -41.76 12.56
N ILE A 367 -29.06 -41.52 13.72
CA ILE A 367 -28.24 -42.45 14.49
C ILE A 367 -28.69 -42.42 15.95
N CYS A 368 -28.27 -43.42 16.71
CA CYS A 368 -28.49 -43.51 18.14
C CYS A 368 -27.17 -43.76 18.88
N THR A 369 -27.22 -43.82 20.20
CA THR A 369 -26.05 -44.04 21.07
C THR A 369 -25.22 -45.28 20.72
N ASP A 370 -25.85 -46.29 20.13
CA ASP A 370 -25.24 -47.60 19.89
C ASP A 370 -24.69 -47.75 18.47
N CYS A 371 -25.24 -46.98 17.52
CA CYS A 371 -24.81 -47.02 16.12
C CYS A 371 -23.99 -45.78 15.71
N GLN A 372 -23.73 -44.86 16.65
CA GLN A 372 -22.80 -43.75 16.46
C GLN A 372 -21.35 -44.26 16.63
N HIS A 373 -20.47 -43.70 15.82
CA HIS A 373 -19.03 -43.69 16.09
C HIS A 373 -18.60 -42.25 16.37
N ARG A 374 -17.59 -42.09 17.22
CA ARG A 374 -17.09 -40.77 17.67
C ARG A 374 -15.61 -40.56 17.32
N PRO A 375 -15.24 -40.50 16.03
CA PRO A 375 -13.90 -40.11 15.64
C PRO A 375 -13.57 -38.70 16.15
N GLN A 376 -12.31 -38.51 16.50
CA GLN A 376 -11.77 -37.20 16.88
C GLN A 376 -11.42 -36.40 15.62
N ILE A 377 -12.25 -35.41 15.31
CA ILE A 377 -12.13 -34.62 14.08
C ILE A 377 -11.59 -33.22 14.41
N PRO A 378 -10.52 -32.74 13.75
CA PRO A 378 -9.98 -31.39 13.98
C PRO A 378 -11.00 -30.31 13.59
N GLN A 379 -11.11 -29.27 14.42
CA GLN A 379 -11.96 -28.12 14.13
C GLN A 379 -11.35 -27.27 13.01
N THR A 380 -11.86 -27.36 11.78
CA THR A 380 -11.32 -26.58 10.66
C THR A 380 -11.86 -25.15 10.61
N THR A 381 -11.23 -24.30 9.78
CA THR A 381 -11.62 -22.89 9.60
C THR A 381 -13.07 -22.75 9.13
N LEU A 382 -13.53 -23.60 8.21
CA LEU A 382 -14.89 -23.57 7.68
C LEU A 382 -15.92 -23.97 8.74
N LEU A 383 -15.63 -25.04 9.49
CA LEU A 383 -16.50 -25.49 10.58
C LEU A 383 -16.61 -24.45 11.69
N HIS A 384 -15.49 -23.81 12.06
CA HIS A 384 -15.50 -22.70 12.99
C HIS A 384 -16.39 -21.55 12.49
N HIS A 385 -16.32 -21.22 11.20
CA HIS A 385 -17.15 -20.18 10.62
C HIS A 385 -18.64 -20.52 10.64
N SER A 386 -19.01 -21.76 10.34
CA SER A 386 -20.41 -22.21 10.39
C SER A 386 -20.98 -22.18 11.81
N GLN A 387 -20.20 -22.58 12.81
CA GLN A 387 -20.68 -22.71 14.19
C GLN A 387 -20.61 -21.41 15.00
N ASN A 388 -19.57 -20.60 14.81
CA ASN A 388 -19.27 -19.48 15.70
C ASN A 388 -19.50 -18.10 15.08
N CYS A 389 -19.77 -17.98 13.78
CA CYS A 389 -20.04 -16.67 13.18
C CYS A 389 -21.54 -16.47 13.02
N LEU A 390 -22.03 -15.33 13.48
CA LEU A 390 -23.44 -14.97 13.41
C LEU A 390 -23.62 -13.77 12.46
N PRO A 391 -24.64 -13.77 11.60
CA PRO A 391 -24.98 -12.62 10.78
C PRO A 391 -25.61 -11.54 11.64
N SER A 392 -25.36 -10.28 11.30
CA SER A 392 -25.83 -9.11 12.02
C SER A 392 -26.40 -8.10 11.03
N CYS A 393 -27.45 -7.39 11.44
CA CYS A 393 -28.02 -6.30 10.66
C CYS A 393 -27.05 -5.10 10.61
N THR A 394 -27.23 -4.22 9.63
CA THR A 394 -26.39 -3.03 9.46
C THR A 394 -26.38 -2.13 10.69
N LYS A 395 -27.54 -1.94 11.35
CA LYS A 395 -27.66 -1.15 12.59
C LYS A 395 -26.80 -1.73 13.71
N CYS A 396 -26.93 -3.04 13.97
CA CYS A 396 -26.12 -3.73 14.98
C CYS A 396 -24.61 -3.69 14.66
N PHE A 397 -24.24 -3.79 13.38
CA PHE A 397 -22.85 -3.71 12.96
C PHE A 397 -22.28 -2.28 13.10
N GLN A 398 -23.05 -1.26 12.74
CA GLN A 398 -22.64 0.13 12.91
C GLN A 398 -22.43 0.45 14.39
N ALA A 399 -23.34 0.02 15.26
CA ALA A 399 -23.17 0.15 16.71
C ALA A 399 -21.89 -0.56 17.20
N LEU A 400 -21.55 -1.73 16.66
CA LEU A 400 -20.30 -2.45 16.97
C LEU A 400 -19.05 -1.68 16.53
N VAL A 401 -19.07 -1.07 15.33
CA VAL A 401 -17.94 -0.30 14.79
C VAL A 401 -17.73 1.01 15.56
N VAL A 402 -18.81 1.65 16.00
CA VAL A 402 -18.77 2.91 16.77
C VAL A 402 -18.35 2.66 18.23
N SER A 403 -18.92 1.65 18.89
CA SER A 403 -18.67 1.37 20.32
C SER A 403 -17.28 0.83 20.65
N ARG A 404 -16.58 0.20 19.70
CA ARG A 404 -15.29 -0.49 19.95
C ARG A 404 -14.05 0.27 19.51
N TYR A 405 -14.09 1.60 19.42
CA TYR A 405 -12.85 2.38 19.30
C TYR A 405 -12.08 2.34 20.63
N GLN A 406 -11.36 1.25 20.88
CA GLN A 406 -10.38 1.19 21.95
C GLN A 406 -9.12 1.98 21.52
N PRO A 407 -8.63 2.93 22.34
CA PRO A 407 -7.39 3.67 22.06
C PRO A 407 -6.15 2.77 22.05
N HIS A 408 -6.24 1.53 22.56
CA HIS A 408 -5.16 0.56 22.48
C HIS A 408 -5.00 -0.01 21.07
N ARG A 409 -4.08 0.60 20.32
CA ARG A 409 -3.59 0.28 18.96
C ARG A 409 -3.20 -1.19 18.67
N GLN A 410 -3.22 -2.09 19.63
CA GLN A 410 -2.56 -3.39 19.49
C GLN A 410 -3.44 -4.52 18.95
N ARG A 411 -4.77 -4.45 19.08
CA ARG A 411 -5.64 -5.57 18.67
C ARG A 411 -6.28 -5.32 17.30
N PRO A 412 -6.15 -6.27 16.34
CA PRO A 412 -6.75 -6.13 15.02
C PRO A 412 -8.27 -5.97 15.12
N PRO A 413 -8.89 -5.16 14.23
CA PRO A 413 -10.33 -4.89 14.24
C PRO A 413 -11.17 -6.08 13.73
N HIS A 414 -10.53 -7.15 13.26
CA HIS A 414 -11.16 -8.36 12.76
C HIS A 414 -10.95 -9.53 13.72
N CYS A 415 -11.86 -10.50 13.63
CA CYS A 415 -11.78 -11.77 14.34
C CYS A 415 -10.56 -12.58 13.86
N ARG A 416 -9.83 -13.19 14.81
CA ARG A 416 -8.76 -14.17 14.60
C ARG A 416 -9.00 -15.49 15.36
N CYS A 417 -10.25 -15.77 15.74
CA CYS A 417 -10.62 -16.98 16.48
C CYS A 417 -10.70 -18.22 15.60
N ALA A 418 -10.80 -18.05 14.28
CA ALA A 418 -10.81 -19.17 13.37
C ALA A 418 -9.41 -19.80 13.31
N PRO A 419 -9.31 -21.13 13.37
CA PRO A 419 -8.04 -21.83 13.23
C PRO A 419 -7.44 -21.55 11.84
N ILE A 420 -6.11 -21.63 11.75
CA ILE A 420 -5.38 -21.39 10.51
C ILE A 420 -5.80 -22.45 9.47
N THR A 421 -5.91 -22.05 8.20
CA THR A 421 -6.24 -22.98 7.11
C THR A 421 -5.06 -23.92 6.82
N ALA A 422 -5.34 -25.19 6.55
CA ALA A 422 -4.35 -26.17 6.11
C ALA A 422 -3.75 -25.81 4.74
N HIS A 423 -4.51 -25.08 3.91
CA HIS A 423 -4.10 -24.66 2.57
C HIS A 423 -4.09 -23.12 2.47
N PRO A 424 -3.04 -22.45 2.98
CA PRO A 424 -2.89 -21.01 2.85
C PRO A 424 -2.68 -20.62 1.38
N ASN A 425 -3.13 -19.42 1.03
CA ASN A 425 -2.88 -18.85 -0.30
C ASN A 425 -1.35 -18.66 -0.52
N PRO A 426 -0.89 -18.56 -1.79
CA PRO A 426 0.54 -18.46 -2.09
C PRO A 426 1.25 -17.31 -1.36
N PHE A 427 0.55 -16.19 -1.16
CA PHE A 427 1.09 -15.03 -0.45
C PHE A 427 1.32 -15.28 1.05
N LEU A 428 0.36 -15.92 1.72
CA LEU A 428 0.49 -16.30 3.14
C LEU A 428 1.56 -17.38 3.34
N ARG A 429 1.85 -18.22 2.33
CA ARG A 429 2.99 -19.14 2.32
C ARG A 429 4.34 -18.43 2.20
N LEU A 430 4.38 -17.27 1.53
CA LEU A 430 5.61 -16.46 1.41
C LEU A 430 5.95 -15.78 2.75
N ILE A 431 4.93 -15.27 3.45
CA ILE A 431 5.09 -14.53 4.71
C ILE A 431 5.38 -15.46 5.88
N HIS A 432 4.72 -16.61 5.94
CA HIS A 432 4.84 -17.55 7.05
C HIS A 432 5.48 -18.86 6.57
N THR A 433 6.46 -19.35 7.34
CA THR A 433 7.18 -20.59 7.01
C THR A 433 6.26 -21.82 7.08
N SER A 434 6.60 -22.87 6.33
CA SER A 434 5.89 -24.17 6.40
C SER A 434 5.83 -24.74 7.82
N LYS A 435 6.88 -24.53 8.62
CA LYS A 435 6.93 -24.89 10.05
C LYS A 435 5.84 -24.22 10.88
N PHE A 436 5.55 -22.94 10.62
CA PHE A 436 4.48 -22.21 11.31
C PHE A 436 3.12 -22.85 11.07
N TYR A 437 2.83 -23.22 9.82
CA TYR A 437 1.56 -23.87 9.48
C TYR A 437 1.46 -25.25 10.11
N LYS A 438 2.50 -26.09 9.99
CA LYS A 438 2.52 -27.42 10.58
C LYS A 438 2.27 -27.37 12.10
N SER A 439 3.06 -26.57 12.82
CA SER A 439 2.88 -26.39 14.27
C SER A 439 1.51 -25.82 14.65
N SER A 440 0.92 -24.96 13.81
CA SER A 440 -0.41 -24.41 14.06
C SER A 440 -1.53 -25.41 13.80
N GLN A 441 -1.39 -26.27 12.78
CA GLN A 441 -2.34 -27.34 12.50
C GLN A 441 -2.33 -28.40 13.61
N ASP A 442 -1.15 -28.74 14.12
CA ASP A 442 -1.00 -29.74 15.20
C ASP A 442 -1.68 -29.30 16.51
N LYS A 443 -1.84 -27.98 16.72
CA LYS A 443 -2.49 -27.38 17.90
C LYS A 443 -4.01 -27.23 17.75
N ILE A 444 -4.59 -27.60 16.62
CA ILE A 444 -6.04 -27.48 16.41
C ILE A 444 -6.76 -28.47 17.32
N PRO A 445 -7.76 -28.02 18.12
CA PRO A 445 -8.52 -28.91 18.98
C PRO A 445 -9.27 -29.94 18.13
N LYS A 446 -9.14 -31.21 18.50
CA LYS A 446 -9.95 -32.29 17.94
C LYS A 446 -11.21 -32.43 18.78
N VAL A 447 -12.35 -32.46 18.10
CA VAL A 447 -13.68 -32.54 18.72
C VAL A 447 -14.30 -33.86 18.30
N GLU A 448 -14.89 -34.58 19.26
CA GLU A 448 -15.66 -35.78 18.96
C GLU A 448 -16.92 -35.41 18.17
N ARG A 449 -17.14 -36.08 17.03
CA ARG A 449 -18.31 -35.88 16.19
C ARG A 449 -19.01 -37.22 15.99
N ALA A 450 -20.32 -37.26 16.20
CA ALA A 450 -21.11 -38.46 15.97
C ALA A 450 -21.29 -38.70 14.45
N VAL A 451 -20.80 -39.83 13.97
CA VAL A 451 -20.96 -40.28 12.58
C VAL A 451 -21.60 -41.67 12.54
N CYS A 452 -22.35 -41.95 11.48
CA CYS A 452 -22.93 -43.27 11.27
C CYS A 452 -21.88 -44.31 10.88
N ARG A 453 -22.21 -45.59 11.09
CA ARG A 453 -21.39 -46.74 10.67
C ARG A 453 -20.92 -46.65 9.21
N ASP A 454 -21.81 -46.30 8.28
CA ASP A 454 -21.46 -46.16 6.85
C ASP A 454 -20.40 -45.08 6.61
N CYS A 455 -20.49 -43.96 7.32
CA CYS A 455 -19.50 -42.88 7.18
C CYS A 455 -18.20 -43.22 7.89
N ASN A 456 -18.25 -43.98 8.99
CA ASN A 456 -17.06 -44.34 9.76
C ASN A 456 -16.07 -45.24 9.00
N VAL A 457 -16.46 -45.76 7.83
CA VAL A 457 -15.55 -46.46 6.90
C VAL A 457 -14.49 -45.52 6.32
N HIS A 458 -14.80 -44.22 6.23
CA HIS A 458 -13.89 -43.20 5.71
C HIS A 458 -12.83 -42.79 6.73
N SER A 459 -11.64 -42.42 6.22
CA SER A 459 -10.61 -41.80 7.05
C SER A 459 -11.07 -40.43 7.58
N VAL A 460 -10.42 -39.94 8.64
CA VAL A 460 -10.74 -38.62 9.22
C VAL A 460 -10.55 -37.51 8.18
N GLU A 461 -9.52 -37.62 7.33
CA GLU A 461 -9.23 -36.69 6.24
C GLU A 461 -10.34 -36.69 5.18
N GLU A 462 -10.86 -37.85 4.82
CA GLU A 462 -11.98 -37.98 3.88
C GLU A 462 -13.28 -37.42 4.46
N LEU A 463 -13.60 -37.75 5.71
CA LEU A 463 -14.76 -37.20 6.43
C LEU A 463 -14.72 -35.68 6.48
N LEU A 464 -13.55 -35.10 6.78
CA LEU A 464 -13.32 -33.67 6.73
C LEU A 464 -13.55 -33.10 5.34
N ALA A 465 -12.95 -33.68 4.30
CA ALA A 465 -13.10 -33.19 2.94
C ALA A 465 -14.56 -33.17 2.47
N ILE A 466 -15.33 -34.23 2.79
CA ILE A 466 -16.76 -34.31 2.50
C ILE A 466 -17.51 -33.18 3.24
N ARG A 467 -17.27 -33.03 4.55
CA ARG A 467 -17.99 -32.04 5.35
C ARG A 467 -17.60 -30.60 5.00
N GLU A 468 -16.34 -30.33 4.72
CA GLU A 468 -15.88 -28.99 4.33
C GLU A 468 -16.51 -28.55 3.01
N LYS A 469 -16.67 -29.47 2.06
CA LYS A 469 -17.36 -29.20 0.81
C LYS A 469 -18.82 -28.79 1.06
N SER A 470 -19.56 -29.53 1.89
CA SER A 470 -20.94 -29.19 2.27
C SER A 470 -21.01 -27.88 3.06
N THR A 471 -20.15 -27.72 4.08
CA THR A 471 -20.11 -26.52 4.94
C THR A 471 -19.80 -25.26 4.13
N LYS A 472 -18.90 -25.33 3.13
CA LYS A 472 -18.60 -24.21 2.24
C LYS A 472 -19.84 -23.79 1.45
N LEU A 473 -20.64 -24.75 0.97
CA LEU A 473 -21.89 -24.46 0.26
C LEU A 473 -22.96 -23.89 1.20
N GLU A 474 -23.12 -24.46 2.40
CA GLU A 474 -24.01 -23.95 3.46
C GLU A 474 -23.70 -22.48 3.79
N LEU A 475 -22.43 -22.15 4.03
CA LEU A 475 -21.97 -20.79 4.34
C LEU A 475 -22.20 -19.80 3.20
N LYS A 476 -21.96 -20.21 1.95
CA LYS A 476 -22.19 -19.36 0.77
C LYS A 476 -23.68 -19.13 0.50
N ARG A 477 -24.50 -20.18 0.64
CA ARG A 477 -25.96 -20.09 0.51
C ARG A 477 -26.59 -19.35 1.70
N GLY A 478 -25.88 -19.25 2.81
CA GLY A 478 -26.34 -18.61 4.05
C GLY A 478 -27.40 -19.46 4.72
N VAL A 479 -27.08 -20.75 4.91
CA VAL A 479 -27.94 -21.77 5.52
C VAL A 479 -27.20 -22.39 6.71
N HIS A 480 -27.95 -22.81 7.71
CA HIS A 480 -27.48 -23.64 8.81
C HIS A 480 -27.25 -25.08 8.34
N HIS A 481 -26.57 -25.86 9.19
CA HIS A 481 -26.43 -27.30 9.02
C HIS A 481 -27.77 -28.01 8.83
N CYS A 482 -28.78 -27.61 9.59
CA CYS A 482 -30.15 -28.18 9.53
C CYS A 482 -30.94 -27.74 8.28
N GLY A 483 -30.35 -27.00 7.34
CA GLY A 483 -31.05 -26.49 6.16
C GLY A 483 -31.88 -25.23 6.41
N GLU A 484 -31.94 -24.72 7.65
CA GLU A 484 -32.61 -23.46 7.96
C GLU A 484 -31.80 -22.26 7.45
N LYS A 485 -32.47 -21.31 6.78
CA LYS A 485 -31.82 -20.09 6.30
C LYS A 485 -31.48 -19.16 7.46
N TRP A 486 -30.34 -18.48 7.37
CA TRP A 486 -29.97 -17.42 8.30
C TRP A 486 -30.81 -16.16 8.03
N THR A 487 -32.03 -16.14 8.56
CA THR A 487 -33.01 -15.06 8.36
C THR A 487 -33.00 -14.02 9.47
N LYS A 488 -32.44 -14.32 10.65
CA LYS A 488 -32.47 -13.44 11.82
C LYS A 488 -31.10 -12.91 12.20
N CYS A 489 -31.06 -11.69 12.73
CA CYS A 489 -29.86 -11.08 13.27
C CYS A 489 -29.42 -11.81 14.54
N GLY A 490 -28.15 -12.20 14.62
CA GLY A 490 -27.60 -12.89 15.80
C GLY A 490 -27.70 -12.09 17.10
N ARG A 491 -27.72 -10.74 17.01
CA ARG A 491 -27.81 -9.82 18.15
C ARG A 491 -29.23 -9.41 18.50
N CYS A 492 -29.89 -8.62 17.64
CA CYS A 492 -31.23 -8.09 17.92
C CYS A 492 -32.37 -9.06 17.57
N LYS A 493 -32.08 -10.20 16.94
CA LYS A 493 -33.08 -11.19 16.48
C LYS A 493 -34.06 -10.71 15.39
N ASP A 494 -33.99 -9.44 14.99
CA ASP A 494 -34.75 -8.91 13.84
C ASP A 494 -34.48 -9.67 12.54
N GLU A 495 -35.47 -9.68 11.64
CA GLU A 495 -35.32 -10.24 10.31
C GLU A 495 -34.28 -9.47 9.48
N LEU A 496 -33.40 -10.23 8.84
CA LEU A 496 -32.39 -9.72 7.93
C LEU A 496 -33.03 -9.60 6.53
N GLY A 497 -33.28 -8.37 6.07
CA GLY A 497 -33.84 -8.08 4.74
C GLY A 497 -32.88 -8.38 3.58
N THR A 498 -33.02 -7.71 2.43
CA THR A 498 -32.21 -7.97 1.21
C THR A 498 -30.83 -7.30 1.21
N GLY A 499 -30.40 -6.71 2.33
CA GLY A 499 -29.15 -5.94 2.43
C GLY A 499 -27.89 -6.76 2.77
N PRO A 500 -26.76 -6.06 3.03
CA PRO A 500 -25.50 -6.69 3.39
C PRO A 500 -25.60 -7.47 4.72
N ARG A 501 -24.90 -8.61 4.78
CA ARG A 501 -24.89 -9.53 5.93
C ARG A 501 -23.59 -9.43 6.72
N TRP A 502 -23.63 -8.78 7.88
CA TRP A 502 -22.43 -8.55 8.70
C TRP A 502 -22.11 -9.72 9.60
N TRP A 503 -21.03 -10.45 9.33
CA TRP A 503 -20.65 -11.60 10.13
C TRP A 503 -19.81 -11.17 11.31
N VAL A 504 -20.26 -11.53 12.51
CA VAL A 504 -19.60 -11.22 13.78
C VAL A 504 -19.33 -12.53 14.49
N CYS A 505 -18.13 -12.64 15.07
CA CYS A 505 -17.79 -13.80 15.89
C CYS A 505 -18.65 -13.81 17.16
N GLY A 506 -19.44 -14.87 17.33
CA GLY A 506 -20.31 -15.12 18.48
C GLY A 506 -19.57 -15.57 19.72
N THR A 507 -18.27 -15.88 19.64
CA THR A 507 -17.45 -16.14 20.84
C THR A 507 -17.49 -14.93 21.77
N PRO A 508 -17.94 -15.08 23.05
CA PRO A 508 -18.17 -13.96 23.96
C PRO A 508 -16.95 -13.04 24.12
N ALA A 509 -15.76 -13.62 24.22
CA ALA A 509 -14.50 -12.87 24.36
C ALA A 509 -14.07 -12.11 23.07
N CYS A 510 -14.59 -12.51 21.90
CA CYS A 510 -14.21 -11.91 20.63
C CYS A 510 -15.19 -10.81 20.20
N GLY A 511 -16.40 -11.17 19.77
CA GLY A 511 -17.40 -10.19 19.28
C GLY A 511 -16.96 -9.30 18.11
N LYS A 512 -15.88 -9.65 17.39
CA LYS A 512 -15.32 -8.85 16.28
C LYS A 512 -15.89 -9.25 14.92
N GLU A 513 -15.76 -8.36 13.94
CA GLU A 513 -16.10 -8.64 12.55
C GLU A 513 -15.31 -9.85 12.01
N CYS A 514 -16.02 -10.86 11.51
CA CYS A 514 -15.43 -11.90 10.69
C CYS A 514 -15.32 -11.39 9.23
N ARG A 515 -14.10 -11.34 8.70
CA ARG A 515 -13.83 -10.85 7.33
C ARG A 515 -13.66 -11.97 6.30
N SER A 516 -13.90 -13.21 6.70
CA SER A 516 -13.75 -14.35 5.80
C SER A 516 -14.73 -14.27 4.63
N VAL A 517 -14.24 -14.55 3.43
CA VAL A 517 -15.01 -14.50 2.16
C VAL A 517 -15.92 -15.73 1.97
N VAL A 518 -15.87 -16.68 2.89
CA VAL A 518 -16.68 -17.92 2.84
C VAL A 518 -18.14 -17.66 3.18
N HIS A 519 -18.41 -16.57 3.90
CA HIS A 519 -19.74 -16.21 4.36
C HIS A 519 -20.55 -15.50 3.28
N LYS A 520 -21.86 -15.75 3.24
CA LYS A 520 -22.79 -14.99 2.39
C LYS A 520 -22.71 -13.49 2.67
N GLY A 521 -22.32 -12.70 1.67
CA GLY A 521 -22.13 -11.26 1.80
C GLY A 521 -23.42 -10.45 1.78
N TRP A 522 -24.47 -10.95 1.10
CA TRP A 522 -25.70 -10.20 0.79
C TRP A 522 -26.97 -11.07 0.87
N GLY A 523 -28.09 -10.50 1.34
CA GLY A 523 -29.40 -11.18 1.33
C GLY A 523 -30.03 -11.22 -0.07
N ARG A 524 -30.78 -12.27 -0.40
CA ARG A 524 -31.59 -12.31 -1.64
C ARG A 524 -33.04 -11.90 -1.33
N ALA A 525 -33.74 -11.34 -2.32
CA ALA A 525 -35.18 -11.06 -2.22
C ALA A 525 -35.97 -12.37 -2.25
N LYS A 526 -37.07 -12.44 -1.49
CA LYS A 526 -37.96 -13.63 -1.43
C LYS A 526 -38.51 -14.01 -2.82
N GLU A 527 -38.67 -13.04 -3.71
CA GLU A 527 -39.36 -13.22 -5.00
C GLU A 527 -38.50 -13.91 -6.07
N SER A 528 -37.18 -13.69 -6.06
CA SER A 528 -36.24 -14.44 -6.92
C SER A 528 -35.97 -15.88 -6.44
N GLU A 529 -36.56 -16.29 -5.31
CA GLU A 529 -36.42 -17.63 -4.75
C GLU A 529 -37.62 -18.54 -5.03
N ARG A 530 -38.79 -17.98 -5.40
CA ARG A 530 -39.99 -18.78 -5.79
C ARG A 530 -39.81 -19.51 -7.11
N THR A 531 -39.16 -18.88 -8.08
CA THR A 531 -38.90 -19.47 -9.40
C THR A 531 -37.98 -20.71 -9.34
N VAL A 532 -37.23 -20.92 -8.26
CA VAL A 532 -36.40 -22.13 -8.11
C VAL A 532 -37.12 -23.23 -7.34
N SER A 533 -38.09 -22.90 -6.47
CA SER A 533 -38.86 -23.90 -5.72
C SER A 533 -40.07 -24.44 -6.47
N GLU A 534 -40.70 -23.63 -7.34
CA GLU A 534 -41.88 -24.06 -8.11
C GLU A 534 -41.50 -24.85 -9.37
N ASP A 535 -40.29 -24.65 -9.93
CA ASP A 535 -39.80 -25.42 -11.09
C ASP A 535 -39.10 -26.76 -10.70
N VAL A 536 -39.09 -27.11 -9.40
CA VAL A 536 -38.44 -28.33 -8.87
C VAL A 536 -39.44 -29.28 -8.18
N VAL A 537 -40.75 -29.00 -8.22
CA VAL A 537 -41.79 -29.97 -7.83
C VAL A 537 -42.14 -30.89 -8.99
#